data_AF-A0A425Y144-F1
#
_entry.id   AF-A0A425Y144-F1
#
_cell.length_a   1.000
_cell.length_b   1.000
_cell.length_c   1.000
_cell.angle_alpha   90.00
_cell.angle_beta   90.00
_cell.angle_gamma   90.00
#
_symmetry.space_group_name_H-M   'P 1'
#
loop_
_entity.id
_entity.type
_entity.pdbx_description
1 polymer ?
#
loop_
_entity_poly.entity_id
_entity_poly.type
_entity_poly.pdbx_seq_one_letter_code
_entity_poly.pdbx_strand_id
1 'polypeptide(L)'
;MIKFKRHIKVDGEVFETWLGLDIKKKGGRPNVSIYFYTDDPELEMSEHHLIKANFQSKDEAVKHGCLFMRGMYKDMIKREQGLVNQKEEEDME
;
A
#
# COMPACT_ATOMS: atom_id res chain seq x y z
N MET A 1 12.76 -6.68 -8.00
CA MET A 1 11.83 -6.30 -6.92
C MET A 1 11.51 -7.53 -6.09
N ILE A 2 11.50 -7.43 -4.77
CA ILE A 2 11.10 -8.52 -3.87
C ILE A 2 9.58 -8.47 -3.73
N LYS A 3 8.87 -9.50 -4.18
CA LYS A 3 7.42 -9.63 -4.08
C LYS A 3 7.06 -10.45 -2.84
N PHE A 4 6.04 -10.05 -2.10
CA PHE A 4 5.57 -10.81 -0.93
C PHE A 4 4.10 -10.51 -0.63
N LYS A 5 3.41 -11.50 -0.08
CA LYS A 5 2.00 -11.40 0.29
C LYS A 5 1.84 -11.06 1.77
N ARG A 6 0.82 -10.28 2.13
CA ARG A 6 0.45 -9.95 3.51
C ARG A 6 -1.05 -10.10 3.73
N HIS A 7 -1.40 -10.59 4.91
CA HIS A 7 -2.76 -10.55 5.44
C HIS A 7 -2.93 -9.29 6.29
N ILE A 8 -3.91 -8.46 5.95
CA ILE A 8 -4.20 -7.20 6.63
C ILE A 8 -5.58 -7.30 7.25
N LYS A 9 -5.63 -7.32 8.59
CA LYS A 9 -6.89 -7.37 9.34
C LYS A 9 -7.46 -5.96 9.52
N VAL A 10 -8.69 -5.74 9.07
CA VAL A 10 -9.41 -4.45 9.19
C VAL A 10 -10.84 -4.74 9.61
N ASP A 11 -11.28 -4.16 10.73
CA ASP A 11 -12.66 -4.20 11.25
C ASP A 11 -13.32 -5.60 11.30
N GLY A 12 -12.49 -6.64 11.52
CA GLY A 12 -12.94 -8.04 11.63
C GLY A 12 -12.68 -8.87 10.36
N GLU A 13 -12.50 -8.21 9.23
CA GLU A 13 -12.18 -8.82 7.94
C GLU A 13 -10.67 -8.96 7.72
N VAL A 14 -10.28 -9.89 6.85
CA VAL A 14 -8.88 -10.14 6.48
C VAL A 14 -8.74 -9.96 4.97
N PHE A 15 -7.92 -8.98 4.58
CA PHE A 15 -7.59 -8.71 3.20
C PHE A 15 -6.23 -9.30 2.86
N GLU A 16 -6.14 -9.94 1.70
CA GLU A 16 -4.88 -10.38 1.13
C GLU A 16 -4.35 -9.34 0.16
N THR A 17 -3.07 -8.95 0.32
CA THR A 17 -2.44 -7.99 -0.58
C THR A 17 -1.03 -8.43 -0.97
N TRP A 18 -0.69 -8.17 -2.22
CA TRP A 18 0.65 -8.34 -2.76
C TRP A 18 1.40 -7.01 -2.68
N LEU A 19 2.60 -7.06 -2.09
CA LEU A 19 3.49 -5.92 -1.94
C LEU A 19 4.82 -6.19 -2.66
N GLY A 20 5.42 -5.12 -3.16
CA GLY A 20 6.73 -5.12 -3.79
C GLY A 20 7.71 -4.25 -3.01
N LEU A 21 8.94 -4.73 -2.81
CA LEU A 21 10.05 -3.94 -2.29
C LEU A 21 11.14 -3.82 -3.35
N ASP A 22 11.53 -2.59 -3.66
CA ASP A 22 12.75 -2.30 -4.42
C ASP A 22 13.80 -1.72 -3.47
N ILE A 23 15.03 -2.24 -3.55
CA ILE A 23 16.11 -1.87 -2.63
C ILE A 23 17.31 -1.49 -3.45
N LYS A 24 17.63 -0.20 -3.41
CA LYS A 24 18.79 0.38 -4.10
C LYS A 24 19.76 0.95 -3.08
N LYS A 25 21.01 1.14 -3.48
CA LYS A 25 21.99 1.91 -2.71
C LYS A 25 22.06 3.31 -3.29
N LYS A 26 21.86 4.34 -2.46
CA LYS A 26 22.03 5.75 -2.84
C LYS A 26 22.96 6.43 -1.84
N GLY A 27 24.14 6.82 -2.29
CA GLY A 27 25.15 7.46 -1.41
C GLY A 27 25.61 6.59 -0.24
N GLY A 28 25.74 5.28 -0.45
CA GLY A 28 26.18 4.33 0.59
C GLY A 28 25.09 3.94 1.60
N ARG A 29 23.90 4.56 1.56
CA ARG A 29 22.75 4.18 2.39
C ARG A 29 21.72 3.39 1.58
N PRO A 30 20.99 2.46 2.23
CA PRO A 30 19.85 1.82 1.60
C PRO A 30 18.77 2.86 1.27
N ASN A 31 18.20 2.74 0.07
CA ASN A 31 17.03 3.44 -0.37
C ASN A 31 16.00 2.39 -0.76
N VAL A 32 14.99 2.24 0.10
CA VAL A 32 13.96 1.23 -0.06
C VAL A 32 12.67 1.91 -0.53
N SER A 33 12.04 1.31 -1.52
CA SER A 33 10.72 1.70 -2.05
C SER A 33 9.74 0.56 -1.85
N ILE A 34 8.51 0.90 -1.43
CA ILE A 34 7.41 -0.05 -1.24
C ILE A 34 6.30 0.23 -2.25
N TYR A 35 5.78 -0.85 -2.83
CA TYR A 35 4.75 -0.87 -3.86
C TYR A 35 3.62 -1.79 -3.43
N PHE A 36 2.40 -1.56 -3.92
CA PHE A 36 1.34 -2.57 -3.94
C PHE A 36 1.12 -3.07 -5.35
N TYR A 37 0.64 -4.30 -5.48
CA TYR A 37 0.17 -4.87 -6.75
C TYR A 37 -1.35 -4.85 -6.80
N THR A 38 -1.90 -4.62 -7.99
CA THR A 38 -3.36 -4.66 -8.23
C THR A 38 -3.92 -6.08 -8.13
N ASP A 39 -3.12 -7.10 -8.46
CA ASP A 39 -3.49 -8.52 -8.37
C ASP A 39 -2.24 -9.40 -8.10
N ASP A 40 -2.32 -10.70 -8.33
CA ASP A 40 -1.18 -11.62 -8.30
C ASP A 40 -0.07 -11.13 -9.24
N PRO A 41 1.17 -10.93 -8.74
CA PRO A 41 2.25 -10.35 -9.51
C PRO A 41 2.82 -11.25 -10.61
N GLU A 42 2.32 -12.48 -10.76
CA GLU A 42 2.64 -13.38 -11.88
C GLU A 42 1.64 -13.28 -13.04
N LEU A 43 0.53 -12.56 -12.86
CA LEU A 43 -0.43 -12.27 -13.94
C LEU A 43 0.08 -11.13 -14.83
N GLU A 44 -0.12 -11.27 -16.14
CA GLU A 44 0.32 -10.28 -17.14
C GLU A 44 -0.31 -8.90 -16.94
N MET A 45 -1.56 -8.86 -16.47
CA MET A 45 -2.32 -7.63 -16.22
C MET A 45 -2.10 -7.04 -14.82
N SER A 46 -1.23 -7.66 -14.00
CA SER A 46 -0.93 -7.17 -12.66
C SER A 46 0.03 -5.99 -12.72
N GLU A 47 -0.42 -4.85 -12.23
CA GLU A 47 0.38 -3.62 -12.17
C GLU A 47 0.86 -3.38 -10.76
N HIS A 48 2.07 -2.81 -10.62
CA HIS A 48 2.55 -2.32 -9.35
C HIS A 48 2.47 -0.79 -9.27
N HIS A 49 2.00 -0.27 -8.16
CA HIS A 49 1.94 1.15 -7.89
C HIS A 49 2.81 1.50 -6.68
N LEU A 50 3.59 2.57 -6.83
CA LEU A 50 4.44 3.07 -5.74
C LEU A 50 3.57 3.60 -4.61
N ILE A 51 3.75 3.05 -3.41
CA ILE A 51 3.17 3.63 -2.19
C ILE A 51 4.08 4.76 -1.72
N LYS A 52 5.37 4.47 -1.49
CA LYS A 52 6.36 5.45 -1.00
C LYS A 52 7.79 4.96 -1.26
N ALA A 53 8.70 5.90 -1.46
CA ALA A 53 10.13 5.65 -1.65
C ALA A 53 10.98 6.31 -0.55
N ASN A 54 12.29 6.06 -0.59
CA ASN A 54 13.32 6.67 0.27
C ASN A 54 13.31 6.22 1.74
N PHE A 55 12.80 5.03 2.04
CA PHE A 55 12.97 4.45 3.37
C PHE A 55 14.42 4.03 3.61
N GLN A 56 14.85 4.13 4.87
CA GLN A 56 16.21 3.74 5.29
C GLN A 56 16.30 2.27 5.71
N SER A 57 15.17 1.57 5.81
CA SER A 57 15.14 0.15 6.15
C SER A 57 13.99 -0.58 5.46
N LYS A 58 14.13 -1.91 5.34
CA LYS A 58 13.07 -2.77 4.81
C LYS A 58 11.85 -2.78 5.73
N ASP A 59 12.08 -2.87 7.04
CA ASP A 59 11.01 -3.00 8.03
C ASP A 59 10.13 -1.76 8.08
N GLU A 60 10.73 -0.57 7.99
CA GLU A 60 9.99 0.69 7.92
C GLU A 60 9.12 0.75 6.65
N ALA A 61 9.68 0.35 5.50
CA ALA A 61 8.97 0.32 4.24
C ALA A 61 7.78 -0.66 4.27
N VAL A 62 7.98 -1.88 4.81
CA VAL A 62 6.90 -2.88 4.96
C VAL A 62 5.82 -2.37 5.92
N LYS A 63 6.21 -1.83 7.08
CA LYS A 63 5.26 -1.28 8.05
C LYS A 63 4.41 -0.18 7.43
N HIS A 64 5.03 0.72 6.68
CA HIS A 64 4.32 1.78 5.98
C HIS A 64 3.37 1.23 4.90
N GLY A 65 3.82 0.26 4.10
CA GLY A 65 2.97 -0.41 3.11
C GLY A 65 1.74 -1.06 3.73
N CYS A 66 1.90 -1.80 4.83
CA CYS A 66 0.78 -2.41 5.54
C CYS A 66 -0.21 -1.37 6.10
N LEU A 67 0.29 -0.24 6.63
CA LEU A 67 -0.57 0.84 7.15
C LEU A 67 -1.33 1.54 6.02
N PHE A 68 -0.68 1.80 4.89
CA PHE A 68 -1.30 2.38 3.70
C PHE A 68 -2.47 1.52 3.21
N MET A 69 -2.22 0.22 3.01
CA MET A 69 -3.25 -0.72 2.57
C MET A 69 -4.39 -0.86 3.58
N ARG A 70 -4.07 -0.88 4.89
CA ARG A 70 -5.11 -0.87 5.94
C ARG A 70 -6.02 0.36 5.86
N GLY A 71 -5.46 1.54 5.57
CA GLY A 71 -6.25 2.76 5.34
C GLY A 71 -7.18 2.60 4.14
N MET A 72 -6.64 2.13 3.02
CA MET A 72 -7.40 1.90 1.79
C MET A 72 -8.58 0.93 2.00
N TYR A 73 -8.35 -0.21 2.66
CA TYR A 73 -9.42 -1.17 2.97
C TYR A 73 -10.45 -0.61 3.95
N LYS A 74 -10.02 0.18 4.94
CA LYS A 74 -10.95 0.83 5.86
C LYS A 74 -11.88 1.81 5.11
N ASP A 75 -11.34 2.57 4.17
CA ASP A 75 -12.15 3.50 3.38
C ASP A 75 -13.03 2.78 2.36
N MET A 76 -12.59 1.64 1.83
CA MET A 76 -13.42 0.74 1.02
C MET A 76 -14.64 0.22 1.80
N ILE A 77 -14.42 -0.33 3.01
CA ILE A 77 -15.51 -0.82 3.88
C ILE A 77 -16.51 0.30 4.20
N LYS A 78 -16.03 1.50 4.55
CA LYS A 78 -16.91 2.65 4.81
C LYS A 78 -17.75 3.04 3.60
N ARG A 79 -17.18 2.99 2.39
CA ARG A 79 -17.90 3.26 1.13
C ARG A 79 -19.00 2.23 0.90
N GLU A 80 -18.70 0.95 1.10
CA GLU A 80 -19.68 -0.13 0.97
C GLU A 80 -20.82 -0.03 1.99
N GLN A 81 -20.52 0.43 3.20
CA GLN A 81 -21.51 0.67 4.26
C GLN A 81 -22.31 1.98 4.08
N GLY A 82 -22.06 2.76 3.01
CA GLY A 82 -22.73 4.03 2.78
C GLY A 82 -22.36 5.13 3.79
N LEU A 83 -21.24 4.99 4.50
CA LEU A 83 -20.82 5.88 5.60
C LEU A 83 -19.95 7.06 5.15
N VAL A 84 -19.85 7.33 3.85
CA VAL A 84 -19.10 8.50 3.36
C VAL A 84 -20.02 9.72 3.38
N ASN A 85 -19.99 10.44 4.50
CA ASN A 85 -20.40 11.84 4.49
C ASN A 85 -19.44 12.62 3.59
N GLN A 86 -20.01 13.32 2.62
CA GLN A 86 -19.37 14.33 1.78
C GLN A 86 -18.42 15.20 2.61
N LYS A 87 -17.13 15.10 2.35
CA LYS A 87 -16.12 16.11 2.71
C LYS A 87 -15.02 16.13 1.66
N GLU A 88 -15.40 16.48 0.44
CA GLU A 88 -14.51 17.07 -0.57
C GLU A 88 -15.35 18.08 -1.40
N GLU A 89 -16.06 18.97 -0.70
CA GLU A 89 -16.37 20.32 -1.19
C GLU A 89 -15.55 21.27 -0.30
N GLU A 90 -15.01 22.34 -0.89
CA GLU A 90 -14.03 23.29 -0.34
C GLU A 90 -12.55 22.94 -0.60
N ASP A 91 -12.11 23.09 -1.85
CA ASP A 91 -10.81 23.72 -2.19
C ASP A 91 -10.77 24.08 -3.70
N MET A 92 -11.76 24.87 -4.14
CA MET A 92 -11.66 25.69 -5.35
C MET A 92 -12.25 27.06 -5.03
N GLU A 93 -11.42 27.88 -4.37
CA GLU A 93 -11.53 29.33 -4.37
C GLU A 93 -10.73 29.90 -5.56
#